data_AF-A0A1G0PHR6-F1
#
_entry.id   AF-A0A1G0PHR6-F1
#
_cell.length_a   1.000
_cell.length_b   1.000
_cell.length_c   1.000
_cell.angle_alpha   90.00
_cell.angle_beta   90.00
_cell.angle_gamma   90.00
#
_symmetry.space_group_name_H-M   'P 1'
#
loop_
_entity.id
_entity.type
_entity.pdbx_description
1 polymer ?
#
loop_
_entity_poly.entity_id
_entity_poly.type
_entity_poly.pdbx_seq_one_letter_code
_entity_poly.pdbx_strand_id
1 'polypeptide(L)'
;MNAETLRILRGDSGEEQLARELNVAKFRSYAKDKFLDYVKYDIQYLDLLKESARHTAFNLPELMDEFFLRMDAAPYFWILDSNILAKAEETFRVASKNVLTAGGNYGEIKKFYLKWLTQNNEKEKQYFALSTINLIERNINANNFLKYLLNASIYAYDNRIFSPEKAESLLEKSLQVIETADVPDNIQREFLYLVNLYYGFIEMRIGNIDIANAKFETAQQFKHNGMTAVLYNALSEKILGNRDKTQELLTKVITFDKHRFSYAIENNSLPLFNFFFQNANIYNIFAELQFADMLPQIEMIIAAELSDADKILHKLNKMIQNLSELRMQKYYTDEVKNQLIFLETFLVHFKENKNILSFTAGEFLINKFKKVIDEISAQIESYFLDAIESQLAIYDYGIEDSNETMKKLKSDVEDTRLKLKKGLDATIEKINQHHKMAITNLEYKMEHLESNKKFDPASAFNNSMVFNSVISLLVFIIGGFIGGFLDTVNESFSVSEIFSMTVIAGIKWGGITFLLGLLISFVSSASAIWERANEKLKIQRDINYLKNHREKEIQHVKSETEKSVKSFEKNFENRIEALEKKVESLKEERVDRFNDLKNEARDQIDRLKTRITTVFQM
;
A
#
# COMPACT_ATOMS: atom_id res chain seq x y z
N MET A 1 -41.64 21.07 46.50
CA MET A 1 -42.89 21.86 46.62
C MET A 1 -44.04 21.05 46.02
N ASN A 2 -45.06 20.70 46.81
CA ASN A 2 -46.22 19.93 46.37
C ASN A 2 -47.02 20.75 45.32
N ALA A 3 -47.54 20.12 44.27
CA ALA A 3 -48.44 20.73 43.28
C ALA A 3 -49.63 21.47 43.94
N GLU A 4 -50.02 21.05 45.14
CA GLU A 4 -51.05 21.64 45.99
C GLU A 4 -50.66 22.98 46.62
N THR A 5 -49.37 23.22 46.84
CA THR A 5 -48.87 24.51 47.36
C THR A 5 -48.79 25.56 46.23
N LEU A 6 -48.54 25.12 45.00
CA LEU A 6 -48.68 25.95 43.79
C LEU A 6 -50.16 26.17 43.40
N ARG A 7 -51.06 25.22 43.72
CA ARG A 7 -52.52 25.32 43.50
C ARG A 7 -53.19 26.43 44.32
N ILE A 8 -52.75 26.65 45.56
CA ILE A 8 -53.41 27.62 46.46
C ILE A 8 -52.97 29.06 46.16
N LEU A 9 -51.77 29.27 45.59
CA LEU A 9 -51.19 30.60 45.40
C LEU A 9 -51.64 31.32 44.11
N ARG A 10 -52.30 30.64 43.15
CA ARG A 10 -52.60 31.24 41.83
C ARG A 10 -54.01 31.80 41.65
N GLY A 11 -54.99 31.45 42.50
CA GLY A 11 -56.35 31.98 42.35
C GLY A 11 -56.99 31.68 40.98
N ASP A 12 -56.55 30.61 40.31
CA ASP A 12 -57.04 30.22 38.98
C ASP A 12 -58.53 29.86 39.09
N SER A 13 -59.34 30.42 38.19
CA SER A 13 -60.74 30.05 38.06
C SER A 13 -60.88 28.58 37.64
N GLY A 14 -61.99 27.92 38.01
CA GLY A 14 -62.21 26.50 37.66
C GLY A 14 -62.14 26.21 36.14
N GLU A 15 -62.37 27.23 35.30
CA GLU A 15 -62.25 27.15 33.84
C GLU A 15 -60.80 27.13 33.35
N GLU A 16 -59.91 27.95 33.93
CA GLU A 16 -58.48 27.99 33.58
C GLU A 16 -57.78 26.68 33.98
N GLN A 17 -58.18 26.11 35.12
CA GLN A 17 -57.68 24.80 35.56
C GLN A 17 -58.09 23.70 34.57
N LEU A 18 -59.37 23.67 34.18
CA LEU A 18 -59.89 22.68 33.23
C LEU A 18 -59.18 22.80 31.86
N ALA A 19 -58.95 24.02 31.38
CA ALA A 19 -58.23 24.27 30.13
C ALA A 19 -56.78 23.75 30.18
N ARG A 20 -56.09 23.94 31.31
CA ARG A 20 -54.72 23.44 31.50
C ARG A 20 -54.67 21.91 31.55
N GLU A 21 -55.58 21.28 32.29
CA GLU A 21 -55.69 19.82 32.35
C GLU A 21 -56.01 19.21 30.97
N LEU A 22 -56.88 19.86 30.19
CA LEU A 22 -57.19 19.46 28.82
C LEU A 22 -55.98 19.55 27.89
N ASN A 23 -55.18 20.63 27.98
CA ASN A 23 -53.97 20.78 27.17
C ASN A 23 -52.93 19.71 27.51
N VAL A 24 -52.73 19.42 28.80
CA VAL A 24 -51.83 18.34 29.24
C VAL A 24 -52.32 16.97 28.75
N ALA A 25 -53.63 16.70 28.80
CA ALA A 25 -54.20 15.46 28.30
C ALA A 25 -53.99 15.30 26.79
N LYS A 26 -54.22 16.37 26.00
CA LYS A 26 -53.94 16.39 24.57
C LYS A 26 -52.46 16.16 24.27
N PHE A 27 -51.58 16.82 25.01
CA PHE A 27 -50.13 16.69 24.88
C PHE A 27 -49.65 15.25 25.11
N ARG A 28 -50.13 14.61 26.19
CA ARG A 28 -49.84 13.20 26.48
C ARG A 28 -50.41 12.25 25.43
N SER A 29 -51.63 12.53 24.96
CA SER A 29 -52.28 11.73 23.91
C SER A 29 -51.49 11.80 22.62
N TYR A 30 -51.03 12.99 22.23
CA TYR A 30 -50.17 13.18 21.06
C TYR A 30 -48.85 12.43 21.21
N ALA A 31 -48.20 12.57 22.37
CA ALA A 31 -46.95 11.86 22.68
C ALA A 31 -47.11 10.34 22.54
N LYS A 32 -48.20 9.79 23.07
CA LYS A 32 -48.52 8.36 22.98
C LYS A 32 -48.82 7.92 21.55
N ASP A 33 -49.55 8.73 20.78
CA ASP A 33 -49.85 8.42 19.37
C ASP A 33 -48.58 8.41 18.51
N LYS A 34 -47.68 9.39 18.69
CA LYS A 34 -46.49 9.56 17.84
C LYS A 34 -45.27 8.80 18.30
N PHE A 35 -45.09 8.60 19.60
CA PHE A 35 -43.88 8.02 20.19
C PHE A 35 -44.17 6.79 21.06
N LEU A 36 -45.42 6.30 21.10
CA LEU A 36 -45.81 5.11 21.86
C LEU A 36 -45.43 5.23 23.35
N ASP A 37 -44.93 4.15 23.95
CA ASP A 37 -44.54 4.09 25.35
C ASP A 37 -43.08 4.53 25.60
N TYR A 38 -42.42 5.16 24.61
CA TYR A 38 -41.05 5.63 24.76
C TYR A 38 -40.93 6.93 25.57
N VAL A 39 -42.02 7.71 25.68
CA VAL A 39 -42.06 8.88 26.56
C VAL A 39 -42.27 8.42 28.00
N LYS A 40 -41.19 8.43 28.78
CA LYS A 40 -41.21 8.12 30.21
C LYS A 40 -41.56 9.37 30.99
N TYR A 41 -42.65 9.35 31.76
CA TYR A 41 -43.01 10.47 32.64
C TYR A 41 -42.31 10.39 34.01
N ASP A 42 -42.00 9.18 34.46
CA ASP A 42 -41.25 8.93 35.70
C ASP A 42 -39.98 8.15 35.38
N ILE A 43 -38.86 8.50 36.02
CA ILE A 43 -37.60 7.76 35.89
C ILE A 43 -37.29 7.03 37.19
N GLN A 44 -37.09 5.72 37.09
CA GLN A 44 -36.58 4.92 38.20
C GLN A 44 -35.06 4.85 38.17
N TYR A 45 -34.45 4.82 39.36
CA TYR A 45 -33.00 4.70 39.51
C TYR A 45 -32.41 3.50 38.75
N LEU A 46 -33.06 2.34 38.80
CA LEU A 46 -32.58 1.12 38.13
C LEU A 46 -32.56 1.24 36.61
N ASP A 47 -33.49 2.01 36.02
CA ASP A 47 -33.51 2.24 34.59
C ASP A 47 -32.38 3.18 34.18
N LEU A 48 -32.18 4.24 34.96
CA LEU A 48 -31.11 5.22 34.74
C LEU A 48 -29.71 4.58 34.86
N LEU A 49 -29.52 3.64 35.79
CA LEU A 49 -28.30 2.84 35.92
C LEU A 49 -28.04 1.96 34.69
N LYS A 50 -29.08 1.27 34.17
CA LYS A 50 -28.96 0.45 32.96
C LYS A 50 -28.66 1.30 31.72
N GLU A 51 -29.31 2.45 31.60
CA GLU A 51 -29.11 3.39 30.48
C GLU A 51 -27.70 3.97 30.51
N SER A 52 -27.21 4.39 31.68
CA SER A 52 -25.85 4.92 31.85
C SER A 52 -24.76 3.89 31.54
N ALA A 53 -24.93 2.64 31.99
CA ALA A 53 -24.00 1.57 31.68
C ALA A 53 -23.93 1.29 30.17
N ARG A 54 -25.09 1.29 29.49
CA ARG A 54 -25.15 1.12 28.02
C ARG A 54 -24.51 2.30 27.29
N HIS A 55 -24.82 3.53 27.71
CA HIS A 55 -24.23 4.75 27.13
C HIS A 55 -22.70 4.69 27.16
N THR A 56 -22.13 4.37 28.33
CA THR A 56 -20.67 4.30 28.53
C THR A 56 -20.04 3.17 27.71
N ALA A 57 -20.74 2.05 27.51
CA ALA A 57 -20.23 0.93 26.72
C ALA A 57 -20.09 1.21 25.22
N PHE A 58 -20.86 2.17 24.67
CA PHE A 58 -20.78 2.52 23.25
C PHE A 58 -19.58 3.41 22.89
N ASN A 59 -18.94 4.04 23.89
CA ASN A 59 -17.78 4.93 23.70
C ASN A 59 -18.00 5.97 22.58
N LEU A 60 -19.06 6.78 22.74
CA LEU A 60 -19.52 7.70 21.71
C LEU A 60 -18.52 8.84 21.48
N PRO A 61 -18.46 9.41 20.26
CA PRO A 61 -17.71 10.64 20.03
C PRO A 61 -18.25 11.79 20.89
N GLU A 62 -17.39 12.70 21.34
CA GLU A 62 -17.74 13.84 22.23
C GLU A 62 -18.96 14.64 21.72
N LEU A 63 -19.08 14.81 20.40
CA LEU A 63 -20.18 15.52 19.78
C LEU A 63 -21.56 14.86 19.98
N MET A 64 -21.61 13.58 20.36
CA MET A 64 -22.84 12.77 20.52
C MET A 64 -22.94 12.11 21.90
N ASP A 65 -21.89 12.24 22.73
CA ASP A 65 -21.75 11.64 24.06
C ASP A 65 -22.43 12.49 25.15
N GLU A 66 -23.70 12.83 24.94
CA GLU A 66 -24.52 13.50 25.94
C GLU A 66 -25.50 12.51 26.58
N PHE A 67 -25.28 12.26 27.88
CA PHE A 67 -26.24 11.56 28.72
C PHE A 67 -27.27 12.56 29.24
N PHE A 68 -28.49 12.51 28.69
CA PHE A 68 -29.54 13.47 29.01
C PHE A 68 -29.94 13.39 30.50
N LEU A 69 -29.91 14.53 31.21
CA LEU A 69 -30.27 14.60 32.63
C LEU A 69 -31.60 15.31 32.85
N ARG A 70 -32.65 14.55 33.16
CA ARG A 70 -33.88 15.19 33.62
C ARG A 70 -33.70 15.84 34.98
N MET A 71 -34.26 17.04 35.13
CA MET A 71 -34.15 17.85 36.33
C MET A 71 -34.63 17.13 37.59
N ASP A 72 -35.71 16.34 37.51
CA ASP A 72 -36.27 15.57 38.61
C ASP A 72 -35.43 14.33 38.99
N ALA A 73 -34.70 13.77 38.03
CA ALA A 73 -33.80 12.64 38.22
C ALA A 73 -32.32 13.06 38.42
N ALA A 74 -32.00 14.35 38.31
CA ALA A 74 -30.63 14.85 38.35
C ALA A 74 -29.82 14.31 39.55
N PRO A 75 -30.34 14.27 40.80
CA PRO A 75 -29.57 13.77 41.93
C PRO A 75 -28.99 12.35 41.75
N TYR A 76 -29.65 11.48 40.97
CA TYR A 76 -29.18 10.12 40.68
C TYR A 76 -27.93 10.09 39.80
N PHE A 77 -27.61 11.15 39.06
CA PHE A 77 -26.44 11.17 38.19
C PHE A 77 -25.14 10.88 38.96
N TRP A 78 -24.96 11.48 40.14
CA TRP A 78 -23.71 11.40 40.91
C TRP A 78 -23.38 10.02 41.49
N ILE A 79 -24.31 9.08 41.38
CA ILE A 79 -24.11 7.69 41.82
C ILE A 79 -24.01 6.71 40.66
N LEU A 80 -24.02 7.20 39.42
CA LEU A 80 -23.80 6.37 38.24
C LEU A 80 -22.32 6.08 38.04
N ASP A 81 -22.06 5.03 37.28
CA ASP A 81 -20.71 4.64 36.85
C ASP A 81 -20.45 5.23 35.45
N SER A 82 -20.22 6.55 35.38
CA SER A 82 -19.85 7.23 34.13
C SER A 82 -18.38 7.67 34.14
N ASN A 83 -17.79 7.78 32.94
CA ASN A 83 -16.38 8.16 32.79
C ASN A 83 -16.07 9.54 33.39
N ILE A 84 -16.98 10.51 33.24
CA ILE A 84 -16.79 11.85 33.81
C ILE A 84 -16.87 11.85 35.34
N LEU A 85 -17.70 10.98 35.93
CA LEU A 85 -17.75 10.81 37.38
C LEU A 85 -16.49 10.13 37.90
N ALA A 86 -15.97 9.13 37.20
CA ALA A 86 -14.69 8.52 37.56
C ALA A 86 -13.54 9.55 37.58
N LYS A 87 -13.50 10.45 36.58
CA LYS A 87 -12.56 11.59 36.54
C LYS A 87 -12.79 12.59 37.67
N ALA A 88 -14.04 12.90 38.01
CA ALA A 88 -14.38 13.77 39.14
C ALA A 88 -13.91 13.16 40.46
N GLU A 89 -14.07 11.85 40.63
CA GLU A 89 -13.63 11.09 41.80
C GLU A 89 -12.11 10.98 41.90
N GLU A 90 -11.40 10.82 40.77
CA GLU A 90 -9.94 10.86 40.74
C GLU A 90 -9.43 12.23 41.18
N THR A 91 -10.00 13.31 40.64
CA THR A 91 -9.71 14.68 41.05
C THR A 91 -9.98 14.89 42.55
N PHE A 92 -11.04 14.26 43.08
CA PHE A 92 -11.34 14.23 44.52
C PHE A 92 -10.23 13.57 45.34
N ARG A 93 -9.71 12.43 44.89
CA ARG A 93 -8.64 11.70 45.59
C ARG A 93 -7.32 12.47 45.54
N VAL A 94 -6.96 13.04 44.40
CA VAL A 94 -5.71 13.80 44.22
C VAL A 94 -5.69 15.08 45.07
N ALA A 95 -6.80 15.81 45.15
CA ALA A 95 -6.93 17.03 45.97
C ALA A 95 -6.81 16.78 47.48
N SER A 96 -6.91 15.53 47.92
CA SER A 96 -6.83 15.15 49.32
C SER A 96 -5.40 14.72 49.70
N LYS A 97 -4.70 15.54 50.50
CA LYS A 97 -3.29 15.31 50.90
C LYS A 97 -3.05 14.00 51.68
N ASN A 98 -4.09 13.34 52.17
CA ASN A 98 -4.03 12.04 52.84
C ASN A 98 -4.91 11.00 52.11
N VAL A 99 -4.30 10.29 51.15
CA VAL A 99 -4.96 9.28 50.29
C VAL A 99 -5.70 8.19 51.10
N LEU A 100 -5.17 7.79 52.27
CA LEU A 100 -5.73 6.74 53.13
C LEU A 100 -7.03 7.15 53.86
N THR A 101 -7.17 8.42 54.27
CA THR A 101 -8.38 8.91 54.97
C THR A 101 -9.44 9.46 54.01
N ALA A 102 -9.03 9.97 52.86
CA ALA A 102 -9.94 10.57 51.90
C ALA A 102 -10.71 9.55 51.04
N GLY A 103 -10.06 8.42 50.70
CA GLY A 103 -10.72 7.31 50.02
C GLY A 103 -11.83 6.66 50.87
N GLY A 104 -11.62 6.55 52.20
CA GLY A 104 -12.61 6.03 53.14
C GLY A 104 -13.82 6.95 53.31
N ASN A 105 -13.59 8.25 53.51
CA ASN A 105 -14.66 9.22 53.74
C ASN A 105 -15.55 9.44 52.51
N TYR A 106 -14.99 9.48 51.30
CA TYR A 106 -15.79 9.62 50.08
C TYR A 106 -16.65 8.38 49.79
N GLY A 107 -16.10 7.18 49.99
CA GLY A 107 -16.88 5.94 49.88
C GLY A 107 -18.08 5.90 50.83
N GLU A 108 -17.92 6.41 52.06
CA GLU A 108 -19.03 6.59 52.99
C GLU A 108 -20.01 7.66 52.54
N ILE A 109 -19.54 8.85 52.12
CA ILE A 109 -20.41 9.93 51.59
C ILE A 109 -21.27 9.40 50.44
N LYS A 110 -20.67 8.72 49.45
CA LYS A 110 -21.40 8.16 48.29
C LYS A 110 -22.42 7.09 48.74
N LYS A 111 -22.07 6.26 49.72
CA LYS A 111 -22.99 5.24 50.29
C LYS A 111 -24.18 5.87 51.01
N PHE A 112 -23.96 6.90 51.82
CA PHE A 112 -25.04 7.62 52.52
C PHE A 112 -25.91 8.42 51.54
N TYR A 113 -25.29 9.04 50.53
CA TYR A 113 -25.99 9.75 49.45
C TYR A 113 -26.85 8.80 48.61
N LEU A 114 -26.34 7.63 48.24
CA LEU A 114 -27.11 6.58 47.56
C LEU A 114 -28.33 6.16 48.40
N LYS A 115 -28.14 5.90 49.70
CA LYS A 115 -29.25 5.56 50.59
C LYS A 115 -30.28 6.68 50.71
N TRP A 116 -29.85 7.94 50.70
CA TRP A 116 -30.77 9.07 50.65
C TRP A 116 -31.63 9.05 49.37
N LEU A 117 -31.06 8.69 48.22
CA LEU A 117 -31.79 8.63 46.98
C LEU A 117 -32.76 7.45 46.89
N THR A 118 -32.35 6.27 47.35
CA THR A 118 -33.12 5.04 47.16
C THR A 118 -34.08 4.71 48.29
N GLN A 119 -34.04 5.43 49.41
CA GLN A 119 -34.85 5.09 50.58
C GLN A 119 -36.27 5.62 50.49
N ASN A 120 -37.24 4.73 50.70
CA ASN A 120 -38.67 5.05 50.66
C ASN A 120 -39.19 5.66 51.97
N ASN A 121 -38.57 5.34 53.11
CA ASN A 121 -38.98 5.87 54.41
C ASN A 121 -38.48 7.31 54.62
N GLU A 122 -39.41 8.25 54.83
CA GLU A 122 -39.09 9.67 55.00
C GLU A 122 -38.20 9.99 56.21
N LYS A 123 -38.30 9.27 57.33
CA LYS A 123 -37.42 9.53 58.49
C LYS A 123 -35.99 9.07 58.22
N GLU A 124 -35.85 7.89 57.63
CA GLU A 124 -34.54 7.35 57.28
C GLU A 124 -33.88 8.14 56.15
N LYS A 125 -34.67 8.60 55.18
CA LYS A 125 -34.19 9.46 54.10
C LYS A 125 -33.65 10.79 54.66
N GLN A 126 -34.35 11.41 55.62
CA GLN A 126 -33.82 12.60 56.31
C GLN A 126 -32.54 12.30 57.10
N TYR A 127 -32.49 11.17 57.79
CA TYR A 127 -31.27 10.72 58.49
C TYR A 127 -30.08 10.57 57.55
N PHE A 128 -30.26 9.94 56.38
CA PHE A 128 -29.20 9.77 55.39
C PHE A 128 -28.79 11.11 54.75
N ALA A 129 -29.73 12.03 54.51
CA ALA A 129 -29.43 13.38 54.03
C ALA A 129 -28.53 14.14 55.01
N LEU A 130 -28.95 14.24 56.28
CA LEU A 130 -28.20 14.93 57.33
C LEU A 130 -26.84 14.26 57.60
N SER A 131 -26.78 12.93 57.55
CA SER A 131 -25.52 12.19 57.71
C SER A 131 -24.55 12.51 56.57
N THR A 132 -25.04 12.60 55.34
CA THR A 132 -24.22 12.98 54.18
C THR A 132 -23.67 14.40 54.33
N ILE A 133 -24.52 15.36 54.72
CA ILE A 133 -24.11 16.75 54.97
C ILE A 133 -23.03 16.81 56.06
N ASN A 134 -23.26 16.16 57.20
CA ASN A 134 -22.32 16.12 58.32
C ASN A 134 -20.96 15.51 57.93
N LEU A 135 -20.96 14.45 57.11
CA LEU A 135 -19.73 13.84 56.61
C LEU A 135 -18.96 14.78 55.67
N ILE A 136 -19.66 15.50 54.80
CA ILE A 136 -19.07 16.50 53.90
C ILE A 136 -18.47 17.68 54.68
N GLU A 137 -19.20 18.21 55.65
CA GLU A 137 -18.78 19.37 56.46
C GLU A 137 -17.60 19.04 57.38
N ARG A 138 -17.52 17.81 57.91
CA ARG A 138 -16.36 17.33 58.69
C ARG A 138 -15.10 17.18 57.84
N ASN A 139 -15.23 17.06 56.52
CA ASN A 139 -14.11 16.94 55.59
C ASN A 139 -13.62 18.32 55.09
N ILE A 140 -13.20 19.15 56.04
CA ILE A 140 -12.81 20.56 55.82
C ILE A 140 -11.59 20.68 54.87
N ASN A 141 -10.70 19.69 54.89
CA ASN A 141 -9.37 19.78 54.27
C ASN A 141 -9.31 19.42 52.77
N ALA A 142 -10.38 18.92 52.16
CA ALA A 142 -10.42 18.61 50.73
C ALA A 142 -11.10 19.75 49.97
N ASN A 143 -10.35 20.63 49.32
CA ASN A 143 -10.93 21.64 48.42
C ASN A 143 -11.40 20.95 47.14
N ASN A 144 -12.63 20.45 47.14
CA ASN A 144 -13.17 19.64 46.06
C ASN A 144 -14.57 20.10 45.69
N PHE A 145 -14.84 20.23 44.38
CA PHE A 145 -16.11 20.74 43.87
C PHE A 145 -17.29 19.75 44.08
N LEU A 146 -17.05 18.44 43.90
CA LEU A 146 -18.06 17.38 44.01
C LEU A 146 -18.70 17.33 45.40
N LYS A 147 -17.94 17.63 46.46
CA LYS A 147 -18.51 17.69 47.82
C LYS A 147 -19.56 18.80 47.95
N TYR A 148 -19.32 19.95 47.35
CA TYR A 148 -20.25 21.07 47.38
C TYR A 148 -21.47 20.77 46.51
N LEU A 149 -21.26 20.09 45.39
CA LEU A 149 -22.32 19.69 44.47
C LEU A 149 -23.27 18.65 45.09
N LEU A 150 -22.74 17.59 45.70
CA LEU A 150 -23.56 16.60 46.42
C LEU A 150 -24.37 17.26 47.55
N ASN A 151 -23.73 18.17 48.30
CA ASN A 151 -24.40 18.91 49.37
C ASN A 151 -25.50 19.85 48.83
N ALA A 152 -25.21 20.61 47.77
CA ALA A 152 -26.17 21.46 47.08
C ALA A 152 -27.36 20.66 46.56
N SER A 153 -27.12 19.47 46.01
CA SER A 153 -28.17 18.57 45.52
C SER A 153 -29.11 18.14 46.65
N ILE A 154 -28.60 17.85 47.84
CA ILE A 154 -29.44 17.54 49.01
C ILE A 154 -30.30 18.76 49.38
N TYR A 155 -29.68 19.93 49.56
CA TYR A 155 -30.41 21.16 49.94
C TYR A 155 -31.44 21.60 48.89
N ALA A 156 -31.23 21.27 47.61
CA ALA A 156 -32.17 21.57 46.55
C ALA A 156 -33.29 20.52 46.43
N TYR A 157 -33.00 19.23 46.56
CA TYR A 157 -33.94 18.15 46.22
C TYR A 157 -34.64 17.50 47.41
N ASP A 158 -34.12 17.68 48.63
CA ASP A 158 -34.77 17.20 49.83
C ASP A 158 -35.79 18.21 50.36
N ASN A 159 -37.09 17.94 50.17
CA ASN A 159 -38.16 18.85 50.58
C ASN A 159 -38.15 19.20 52.09
N ARG A 160 -37.53 18.40 52.96
CA ARG A 160 -37.58 18.59 54.42
C ARG A 160 -36.52 19.55 54.94
N ILE A 161 -35.41 19.64 54.22
CA ILE A 161 -34.27 20.50 54.55
C ILE A 161 -33.99 21.49 53.41
N PHE A 162 -34.99 21.71 52.56
CA PHE A 162 -34.90 22.54 51.37
C PHE A 162 -34.36 23.93 51.71
N SER A 163 -33.23 24.29 51.11
CA SER A 163 -32.56 25.58 51.35
C SER A 163 -31.86 26.03 50.06
N PRO A 164 -32.58 26.72 49.16
CA PRO A 164 -32.05 27.10 47.86
C PRO A 164 -30.86 28.05 47.95
N GLU A 165 -30.90 29.05 48.84
CA GLU A 165 -29.78 29.99 49.09
C GLU A 165 -28.48 29.26 49.49
N LYS A 166 -28.59 28.22 50.33
CA LYS A 166 -27.44 27.40 50.70
C LYS A 166 -26.94 26.58 49.51
N ALA A 167 -27.86 26.00 48.75
CA ALA A 167 -27.50 25.21 47.57
C ALA A 167 -26.79 26.08 46.53
N GLU A 168 -27.28 27.30 46.30
CA GLU A 168 -26.66 28.31 45.44
C GLU A 168 -25.23 28.64 45.89
N SER A 169 -25.05 29.04 47.16
CA SER A 169 -23.73 29.36 47.71
C SER A 169 -22.74 28.18 47.60
N LEU A 170 -23.23 26.93 47.72
CA LEU A 170 -22.42 25.74 47.52
C LEU A 170 -22.04 25.54 46.05
N LEU A 171 -22.93 25.81 45.10
CA LEU A 171 -22.62 25.74 43.67
C LEU A 171 -21.64 26.82 43.23
N GLU A 172 -21.74 28.05 43.76
CA GLU A 172 -20.73 29.10 43.51
C GLU A 172 -19.34 28.68 43.99
N LYS A 173 -19.25 28.08 45.19
CA LYS A 173 -18.00 27.50 45.68
C LYS A 173 -17.51 26.37 44.78
N SER A 174 -18.41 25.53 44.26
CA SER A 174 -18.08 24.46 43.31
C SER A 174 -17.43 25.03 42.05
N LEU A 175 -18.00 26.09 41.47
CA LEU A 175 -17.45 26.78 40.29
C LEU A 175 -16.04 27.32 40.55
N GLN A 176 -15.84 28.06 41.65
CA GLN A 176 -14.53 28.61 42.03
C GLN A 176 -13.45 27.54 42.18
N VAL A 177 -13.82 26.37 42.73
CA VAL A 177 -12.89 25.25 42.87
C VAL A 177 -12.53 24.63 41.52
N ILE A 178 -13.48 24.52 40.59
CA ILE A 178 -13.21 23.97 39.25
C ILE A 178 -12.30 24.91 38.45
N GLU A 179 -12.54 26.21 38.51
CA GLU A 179 -11.74 27.23 37.80
C GLU A 179 -10.26 27.22 38.23
N THR A 180 -9.98 26.82 39.47
CA THR A 180 -8.63 26.76 40.04
C THR A 180 -8.07 25.34 40.10
N ALA A 181 -8.80 24.34 39.59
CA ALA A 181 -8.37 22.94 39.61
C ALA A 181 -7.32 22.66 38.52
N ASP A 182 -6.29 21.90 38.88
CA ASP A 182 -5.27 21.40 37.94
C ASP A 182 -5.81 20.14 37.24
N VAL A 183 -6.69 20.33 36.25
CA VAL A 183 -7.26 19.27 35.42
C VAL A 183 -7.21 19.67 33.94
N PRO A 184 -7.15 18.71 33.01
CA PRO A 184 -7.20 19.00 31.57
C PRO A 184 -8.42 19.85 31.17
N ASP A 185 -8.22 20.81 30.26
CA ASP A 185 -9.25 21.78 29.83
C ASP A 185 -10.58 21.13 29.41
N ASN A 186 -10.53 19.99 28.70
CA ASN A 186 -11.73 19.28 28.28
C ASN A 186 -12.53 18.75 29.49
N ILE A 187 -11.85 18.20 30.49
CA ILE A 187 -12.47 17.74 31.75
C ILE A 187 -12.99 18.93 32.56
N GLN A 188 -12.22 20.03 32.62
CA GLN A 188 -12.64 21.25 33.30
C GLN A 188 -13.95 21.80 32.71
N ARG A 189 -14.03 21.87 31.38
CA ARG A 189 -15.24 22.30 30.66
C ARG A 189 -16.43 21.38 30.94
N GLU A 190 -16.25 20.07 30.98
CA GLU A 190 -17.32 19.14 31.35
C GLU A 190 -17.81 19.35 32.80
N PHE A 191 -16.91 19.63 33.75
CA PHE A 191 -17.32 19.96 35.11
C PHE A 191 -18.05 21.30 35.19
N LEU A 192 -17.56 22.34 34.50
CA LEU A 192 -18.23 23.64 34.44
C LEU A 192 -19.61 23.53 33.78
N TYR A 193 -19.74 22.70 32.74
CA TYR A 193 -21.03 22.36 32.14
C TYR A 193 -22.00 21.78 33.17
N LEU A 194 -21.58 20.73 33.89
CA LEU A 194 -22.43 20.05 34.87
C LEU A 194 -22.82 20.97 36.03
N VAL A 195 -21.90 21.78 36.57
CA VAL A 195 -22.23 22.67 37.69
C VAL A 195 -23.21 23.76 37.26
N ASN A 196 -23.02 24.38 36.08
CA ASN A 196 -23.97 25.37 35.57
C ASN A 196 -25.33 24.75 35.24
N LEU A 197 -25.36 23.51 34.74
CA LEU A 197 -26.61 22.78 34.53
C LEU A 197 -27.40 22.58 35.83
N TYR A 198 -26.73 22.13 36.89
CA TYR A 198 -27.36 21.97 38.21
C TYR A 198 -27.78 23.30 38.82
N TYR A 199 -26.99 24.36 38.61
CA TYR A 199 -27.37 25.70 39.03
C TYR A 199 -28.67 26.12 38.34
N GLY A 200 -28.76 25.96 37.03
CA GLY A 200 -29.99 26.24 36.28
C GLY A 200 -31.19 25.43 36.78
N PHE A 201 -31.00 24.15 37.12
CA PHE A 201 -32.07 23.33 37.73
C PHE A 201 -32.57 23.88 39.06
N ILE A 202 -31.67 24.33 39.94
CA ILE A 202 -32.05 24.87 41.24
C ILE A 202 -32.85 26.17 41.06
N GLU A 203 -32.35 27.09 40.24
CA GLU A 203 -33.00 28.38 39.96
C GLU A 203 -34.38 28.19 39.31
N MET A 204 -34.48 27.26 38.35
CA MET A 204 -35.76 26.94 37.72
C MET A 204 -36.76 26.37 38.73
N ARG A 205 -36.31 25.55 39.69
CA ARG A 205 -37.18 24.97 40.72
C ARG A 205 -37.70 25.98 41.74
N ILE A 206 -36.96 27.06 42.00
CA ILE A 206 -37.42 28.16 42.85
C ILE A 206 -38.20 29.24 42.08
N GLY A 207 -38.21 29.18 40.76
CA GLY A 207 -38.95 30.10 39.90
C GLY A 207 -38.14 31.31 39.44
N ASN A 208 -36.83 31.34 39.65
CA ASN A 208 -35.92 32.38 39.16
C ASN A 208 -35.52 32.10 37.71
N ILE A 209 -36.46 32.28 36.79
CA ILE A 209 -36.32 31.82 35.40
C ILE A 209 -35.23 32.55 34.63
N ASP A 210 -35.02 33.85 34.86
CA ASP A 210 -33.96 34.62 34.20
C ASP A 210 -32.56 34.09 34.56
N ILE A 211 -32.33 33.80 35.84
CA ILE A 211 -31.04 33.25 36.29
C ILE A 211 -30.88 31.81 35.76
N ALA A 212 -31.94 31.01 35.80
CA ALA A 212 -31.93 29.65 35.26
C ALA A 212 -31.53 29.64 33.77
N ASN A 213 -32.18 30.50 32.98
CA ASN A 213 -31.90 30.70 31.56
C ASN A 213 -30.42 31.04 31.32
N ALA A 214 -29.89 32.06 32.02
CA ALA A 214 -28.50 32.47 31.90
C ALA A 214 -27.51 31.34 32.28
N LYS A 215 -27.85 30.50 33.27
CA LYS A 215 -27.03 29.33 33.64
C LYS A 215 -27.08 28.23 32.58
N PHE A 216 -28.24 27.96 31.98
CA PHE A 216 -28.33 27.01 30.86
C PHE A 216 -27.60 27.50 29.61
N GLU A 217 -27.61 28.80 29.31
CA GLU A 217 -26.79 29.39 28.25
C GLU A 217 -25.30 29.25 28.55
N THR A 218 -24.89 29.55 29.78
CA THR A 218 -23.50 29.39 30.23
C THR A 218 -23.06 27.92 30.11
N ALA A 219 -23.92 26.97 30.49
CA ALA A 219 -23.63 25.55 30.29
C ALA A 219 -23.39 25.22 28.80
N GLN A 220 -24.23 25.73 27.88
CA GLN A 220 -24.04 25.52 26.44
C GLN A 220 -22.73 26.12 25.89
N GLN A 221 -22.17 27.16 26.52
CA GLN A 221 -20.85 27.70 26.15
C GLN A 221 -19.73 26.69 26.44
N PHE A 222 -19.84 25.94 27.53
CA PHE A 222 -18.87 24.91 27.89
C PHE A 222 -19.03 23.64 27.06
N LYS A 223 -20.27 23.18 26.84
CA LYS A 223 -20.60 22.02 25.99
C LYS A 223 -21.72 22.37 25.01
N HIS A 224 -21.35 22.71 23.77
CA HIS A 224 -22.30 23.18 22.75
C HIS A 224 -23.39 22.16 22.42
N ASN A 225 -23.05 20.86 22.45
CA ASN A 225 -23.98 19.77 22.18
C ASN A 225 -24.64 19.21 23.46
N GLY A 226 -24.56 19.94 24.58
CA GLY A 226 -25.18 19.56 25.85
C GLY A 226 -26.71 19.70 25.81
N MET A 227 -27.39 18.74 25.19
CA MET A 227 -28.83 18.78 24.91
C MET A 227 -29.71 18.91 26.16
N THR A 228 -29.21 18.49 27.31
CA THR A 228 -29.90 18.76 28.58
C THR A 228 -30.08 20.26 28.79
N ALA A 229 -28.99 21.03 28.68
CA ALA A 229 -29.02 22.48 28.82
C ALA A 229 -29.83 23.14 27.70
N VAL A 230 -29.81 22.60 26.48
CA VAL A 230 -30.64 23.10 25.36
C VAL A 230 -32.14 22.98 25.69
N LEU A 231 -32.59 21.81 26.17
CA LEU A 231 -34.01 21.60 26.49
C LEU A 231 -34.48 22.52 27.62
N TYR A 232 -33.73 22.59 28.72
CA TYR A 232 -34.12 23.42 29.85
C TYR A 232 -33.93 24.92 29.60
N ASN A 233 -33.03 25.30 28.69
CA ASN A 233 -33.01 26.65 28.14
C ASN A 233 -34.32 26.91 27.36
N ALA A 234 -34.73 26.01 26.46
CA ALA A 234 -35.99 26.15 25.72
C ALA A 234 -37.19 26.29 26.66
N LEU A 235 -37.21 25.53 27.76
CA LEU A 235 -38.25 25.63 28.76
C LEU A 235 -38.23 26.99 29.50
N SER A 236 -37.03 27.52 29.79
CA SER A 236 -36.89 28.83 30.42
C SER A 236 -37.37 29.95 29.49
N GLU A 237 -36.93 29.95 28.23
CA GLU A 237 -37.37 30.88 27.18
C GLU A 237 -38.88 30.86 26.99
N LYS A 238 -39.47 29.66 27.03
CA LYS A 238 -40.91 29.44 26.96
C LYS A 238 -41.64 30.14 28.09
N ILE A 239 -41.12 30.03 29.32
CA ILE A 239 -41.72 30.66 30.50
C ILE A 239 -41.54 32.18 30.46
N LEU A 240 -40.41 32.67 29.93
CA LEU A 240 -40.14 34.10 29.71
C LEU A 240 -40.95 34.71 28.56
N GLY A 241 -41.63 33.88 27.75
CA GLY A 241 -42.48 34.33 26.64
C GLY A 241 -41.75 34.43 25.29
N ASN A 242 -40.48 34.02 25.21
CA ASN A 242 -39.64 34.07 24.02
C ASN A 242 -39.91 32.85 23.11
N ARG A 243 -41.07 32.89 22.43
CA ARG A 243 -41.56 31.76 21.62
C ARG A 243 -40.62 31.37 20.47
N ASP A 244 -40.05 32.34 19.77
CA ASP A 244 -39.18 32.08 18.61
C ASP A 244 -37.90 31.36 19.05
N LYS A 245 -37.29 31.81 20.15
CA LYS A 245 -36.10 31.18 20.72
C LYS A 245 -36.39 29.76 21.22
N THR A 246 -37.56 29.58 21.82
CA THR A 246 -38.04 28.25 22.23
C THR A 246 -38.10 27.30 21.03
N GLN A 247 -38.73 27.73 19.93
CA GLN A 247 -38.82 26.90 18.72
C GLN A 247 -37.44 26.56 18.15
N GLU A 248 -36.52 27.52 18.07
CA GLU A 248 -35.14 27.30 17.63
C GLU A 248 -34.44 26.21 18.45
N LEU A 249 -34.56 26.28 19.78
CA LEU A 249 -33.94 25.31 20.69
C LEU A 249 -34.60 23.92 20.62
N LEU A 250 -35.92 23.84 20.45
CA LEU A 250 -36.61 22.56 20.26
C LEU A 250 -36.22 21.90 18.92
N THR A 251 -36.07 22.68 17.85
CA THR A 251 -35.54 22.17 16.57
C THR A 251 -34.12 21.63 16.74
N LYS A 252 -33.25 22.30 17.50
CA LYS A 252 -31.89 21.80 17.80
C LYS A 252 -31.92 20.42 18.48
N VAL A 253 -32.86 20.17 19.39
CA VAL A 253 -33.02 18.86 20.04
C VAL A 253 -33.34 17.76 19.01
N ILE A 254 -34.27 18.03 18.09
CA ILE A 254 -34.67 17.06 17.05
C ILE A 254 -33.54 16.82 16.05
N THR A 255 -32.84 17.87 15.64
CA THR A 255 -31.68 17.78 14.75
C THR A 255 -30.56 16.95 15.38
N PHE A 256 -30.32 17.08 16.68
CA PHE A 256 -29.36 16.23 17.40
C PHE A 256 -29.74 14.74 17.35
N ASP A 257 -31.01 14.40 17.55
CA ASP A 257 -31.50 13.02 17.41
C ASP A 257 -31.27 12.47 15.99
N LYS A 258 -31.54 13.27 14.96
CA LYS A 258 -31.26 12.91 13.56
C LYS A 258 -29.78 12.64 13.31
N HIS A 259 -28.88 13.47 13.85
CA HIS A 259 -27.44 13.26 13.73
C HIS A 259 -27.00 11.94 14.37
N ARG A 260 -27.54 11.61 15.56
CA ARG A 260 -27.27 10.33 16.21
C ARG A 260 -27.73 9.14 15.36
N PHE A 261 -28.91 9.22 14.75
CA PHE A 261 -29.40 8.21 13.82
C PHE A 261 -28.53 8.06 12.58
N SER A 262 -28.15 9.16 11.93
CA SER A 262 -27.24 9.15 10.78
C SER A 262 -25.93 8.44 11.12
N TYR A 263 -25.33 8.78 12.27
CA TYR A 263 -24.09 8.15 12.73
C TYR A 263 -24.21 6.63 12.89
N ALA A 264 -25.29 6.15 13.50
CA ALA A 264 -25.50 4.71 13.65
C ALA A 264 -25.68 4.00 12.30
N ILE A 265 -26.36 4.65 11.33
CA ILE A 265 -26.59 4.14 9.98
C ILE A 265 -25.30 4.11 9.16
N GLU A 266 -24.47 5.16 9.26
CA GLU A 266 -23.16 5.22 8.60
C GLU A 266 -22.25 4.09 9.08
N ASN A 267 -22.26 3.80 10.38
CA ASN A 267 -21.44 2.75 11.01
C ASN A 267 -22.05 1.34 10.95
N ASN A 268 -23.12 1.11 10.18
CA ASN A 268 -23.80 -0.19 10.09
C ASN A 268 -24.23 -0.77 11.47
N SER A 269 -24.49 0.07 12.47
CA SER A 269 -24.68 -0.37 13.86
C SER A 269 -26.14 -0.28 14.29
N LEU A 270 -26.87 -1.38 14.09
CA LEU A 270 -28.23 -1.52 14.57
C LEU A 270 -28.36 -1.41 16.10
N PRO A 271 -27.45 -1.99 16.92
CA PRO A 271 -27.51 -1.83 18.37
C PRO A 271 -27.40 -0.37 18.80
N LEU A 272 -26.53 0.39 18.13
CA LEU A 272 -26.36 1.82 18.41
C LEU A 272 -27.59 2.64 17.98
N PHE A 273 -28.14 2.33 16.80
CA PHE A 273 -29.38 2.96 16.35
C PHE A 273 -30.51 2.71 17.35
N ASN A 274 -30.69 1.46 17.78
CA ASN A 274 -31.70 1.11 18.76
C ASN A 274 -31.47 1.83 20.10
N PHE A 275 -30.22 1.95 20.55
CA PHE A 275 -29.90 2.73 21.75
C PHE A 275 -30.32 4.20 21.61
N PHE A 276 -29.96 4.87 20.53
CA PHE A 276 -30.37 6.25 20.28
C PHE A 276 -31.88 6.39 20.13
N PHE A 277 -32.52 5.44 19.45
CA PHE A 277 -33.97 5.45 19.24
C PHE A 277 -34.71 5.33 20.57
N GLN A 278 -34.26 4.45 21.47
CA GLN A 278 -34.86 4.27 22.79
C GLN A 278 -34.61 5.46 23.74
N ASN A 279 -33.54 6.24 23.50
CA ASN A 279 -33.08 7.34 24.36
C ASN A 279 -33.06 8.69 23.60
N ALA A 280 -34.00 8.89 22.68
CA ALA A 280 -34.08 10.11 21.90
C ALA A 280 -34.44 11.30 22.80
N ASN A 281 -33.80 12.45 22.56
CA ASN A 281 -33.97 13.62 23.42
C ASN A 281 -35.34 14.28 23.23
N ILE A 282 -35.94 14.15 22.04
CA ILE A 282 -37.30 14.60 21.75
C ILE A 282 -38.34 14.04 22.74
N TYR A 283 -38.13 12.84 23.29
CA TYR A 283 -39.04 12.28 24.30
C TYR A 283 -39.12 13.13 25.55
N ASN A 284 -38.01 13.81 25.91
CA ASN A 284 -37.97 14.68 27.09
C ASN A 284 -38.74 15.99 26.90
N ILE A 285 -38.98 16.43 25.66
CA ILE A 285 -39.92 17.53 25.38
C ILE A 285 -41.32 17.16 25.90
N PHE A 286 -41.74 15.92 25.68
CA PHE A 286 -43.06 15.44 26.10
C PHE A 286 -43.13 15.03 27.58
N ALA A 287 -42.01 14.67 28.18
CA ALA A 287 -41.93 14.44 29.62
C ALA A 287 -42.15 15.76 30.41
N GLU A 288 -41.70 16.88 29.87
CA GLU A 288 -41.86 18.21 30.47
C GLU A 288 -43.24 18.81 30.13
N LEU A 289 -44.25 18.49 30.94
CA LEU A 289 -45.65 18.92 30.74
C LEU A 289 -45.86 20.43 30.65
N GLN A 290 -44.86 21.21 31.04
CA GLN A 290 -44.87 22.66 30.89
C GLN A 290 -44.85 23.12 29.43
N PHE A 291 -44.53 22.24 28.47
CA PHE A 291 -44.66 22.51 27.04
C PHE A 291 -46.08 22.28 26.48
N ALA A 292 -47.04 21.80 27.27
CA ALA A 292 -48.34 21.34 26.76
C ALA A 292 -49.16 22.42 26.02
N ASP A 293 -49.04 23.68 26.40
CA ASP A 293 -49.66 24.84 25.73
C ASP A 293 -48.97 25.22 24.41
N MET A 294 -47.78 24.68 24.14
CA MET A 294 -47.04 24.83 22.88
C MET A 294 -47.23 23.64 21.93
N LEU A 295 -48.17 22.73 22.21
CA LEU A 295 -48.43 21.57 21.37
C LEU A 295 -48.58 21.94 19.87
N PRO A 296 -49.36 22.97 19.47
CA PRO A 296 -49.50 23.31 18.05
C PRO A 296 -48.16 23.67 17.37
N GLN A 297 -47.27 24.38 18.07
CA GLN A 297 -45.96 24.74 17.55
C GLN A 297 -45.04 23.52 17.46
N ILE A 298 -45.08 22.65 18.48
CA ILE A 298 -44.31 21.39 18.49
C ILE A 298 -44.78 20.47 17.35
N GLU A 299 -46.08 20.39 17.10
CA GLU A 299 -46.65 19.66 15.96
C GLU A 299 -46.14 20.20 14.62
N MET A 300 -46.05 21.53 14.47
CA MET A 300 -45.49 22.14 13.27
C MET A 300 -44.01 21.83 13.08
N ILE A 301 -43.21 21.90 14.14
CA ILE A 301 -41.77 21.52 14.09
C ILE A 301 -41.64 20.05 13.71
N ILE A 302 -42.39 19.17 14.37
CA ILE A 302 -42.40 17.74 14.07
C ILE A 302 -42.86 17.48 12.62
N ALA A 303 -43.90 18.14 12.14
CA ALA A 303 -44.35 17.96 10.77
C ALA A 303 -43.28 18.44 9.76
N ALA A 304 -42.66 19.60 9.99
CA ALA A 304 -41.61 20.12 9.12
C ALA A 304 -40.37 19.21 9.10
N GLU A 305 -40.01 18.65 10.25
CA GLU A 305 -38.82 17.83 10.39
C GLU A 305 -39.06 16.34 10.04
N LEU A 306 -40.29 15.83 10.13
CA LEU A 306 -40.59 14.39 10.09
C LEU A 306 -41.69 13.99 9.05
N SER A 307 -42.18 14.88 8.17
CA SER A 307 -43.24 14.53 7.20
C SER A 307 -42.80 13.57 6.08
N ASP A 308 -43.73 12.73 5.61
CA ASP A 308 -43.64 11.76 4.49
C ASP A 308 -42.73 10.53 4.67
N ALA A 309 -42.27 10.28 5.89
CA ALA A 309 -41.19 9.32 6.12
C ALA A 309 -41.63 7.82 6.15
N ASP A 310 -42.91 7.52 6.36
CA ASP A 310 -43.44 6.14 6.35
C ASP A 310 -43.34 5.48 4.94
N LYS A 311 -43.68 6.25 3.90
CA LYS A 311 -43.55 5.81 2.50
C LYS A 311 -42.10 5.48 2.13
N ILE A 312 -41.14 6.12 2.78
CA ILE A 312 -39.70 5.97 2.47
C ILE A 312 -39.20 4.58 2.83
N LEU A 313 -39.54 4.04 4.00
CA LEU A 313 -39.09 2.70 4.41
C LEU A 313 -39.72 1.60 3.54
N HIS A 314 -41.00 1.74 3.19
CA HIS A 314 -41.65 0.83 2.23
C HIS A 314 -41.00 0.88 0.85
N LYS A 315 -40.66 2.09 0.36
CA LYS A 315 -39.95 2.27 -0.91
C LYS A 315 -38.57 1.62 -0.88
N LEU A 316 -37.81 1.83 0.20
CA LEU A 316 -36.50 1.21 0.39
C LEU A 316 -36.58 -0.32 0.40
N ASN A 317 -37.55 -0.89 1.11
CA ASN A 317 -37.77 -2.34 1.12
C ASN A 317 -38.01 -2.89 -0.29
N LYS A 318 -38.81 -2.18 -1.10
CA LYS A 318 -39.03 -2.55 -2.50
C LYS A 318 -37.74 -2.47 -3.32
N MET A 319 -36.95 -1.42 -3.16
CA MET A 319 -35.65 -1.27 -3.84
C MET A 319 -34.68 -2.41 -3.51
N ILE A 320 -34.59 -2.82 -2.24
CA ILE A 320 -33.73 -3.95 -1.83
C ILE A 320 -34.22 -5.27 -2.44
N GLN A 321 -35.54 -5.50 -2.45
CA GLN A 321 -36.14 -6.65 -3.11
C GLN A 321 -35.83 -6.67 -4.61
N ASN A 322 -36.05 -5.56 -5.32
CA ASN A 322 -35.73 -5.42 -6.74
C ASN A 322 -34.24 -5.71 -7.01
N LEU A 323 -33.33 -5.19 -6.18
CA LEU A 323 -31.90 -5.45 -6.30
C LEU A 323 -31.57 -6.95 -6.14
N SER A 324 -32.22 -7.62 -5.18
CA SER A 324 -32.03 -9.06 -4.97
C SER A 324 -32.46 -9.90 -6.19
N GLU A 325 -33.53 -9.48 -6.87
CA GLU A 325 -34.07 -10.14 -8.07
C GLU A 325 -33.15 -10.01 -9.30
N LEU A 326 -32.32 -8.97 -9.37
CA LEU A 326 -31.39 -8.76 -10.48
C LEU A 326 -30.26 -9.82 -10.55
N ARG A 327 -30.06 -10.59 -9.47
CA ARG A 327 -29.03 -11.65 -9.35
C ARG A 327 -27.60 -11.17 -9.64
N MET A 328 -27.21 -10.08 -8.98
CA MET A 328 -25.92 -9.40 -9.17
C MET A 328 -24.88 -9.71 -8.10
N GLN A 329 -25.08 -10.76 -7.31
CA GLN A 329 -24.24 -11.10 -6.15
C GLN A 329 -22.76 -11.28 -6.48
N LYS A 330 -22.42 -11.65 -7.72
CA LYS A 330 -21.03 -11.76 -8.19
C LYS A 330 -20.27 -10.43 -8.23
N TYR A 331 -20.97 -9.30 -8.17
CA TYR A 331 -20.39 -7.95 -8.13
C TYR A 331 -20.42 -7.35 -6.72
N TYR A 332 -20.73 -8.14 -5.69
CA TYR A 332 -20.83 -7.63 -4.32
C TYR A 332 -19.51 -7.88 -3.58
N THR A 333 -18.91 -6.79 -3.10
CA THR A 333 -17.83 -6.83 -2.12
C THR A 333 -18.40 -7.24 -0.75
N ASP A 334 -17.54 -7.61 0.20
CA ASP A 334 -17.98 -7.91 1.57
C ASP A 334 -18.58 -6.69 2.26
N GLU A 335 -18.11 -5.48 1.94
CA GLU A 335 -18.69 -4.23 2.44
C GLU A 335 -20.11 -4.01 1.91
N VAL A 336 -20.35 -4.19 0.61
CA VAL A 336 -21.69 -4.13 0.02
C VAL A 336 -22.64 -5.12 0.70
N LYS A 337 -22.18 -6.35 0.96
CA LYS A 337 -22.98 -7.37 1.67
C LYS A 337 -23.32 -6.91 3.09
N ASN A 338 -22.35 -6.40 3.84
CA ASN A 338 -22.56 -5.92 5.20
C ASN A 338 -23.57 -4.76 5.25
N GLN A 339 -23.49 -3.82 4.31
CA GLN A 339 -24.43 -2.71 4.21
C GLN A 339 -25.85 -3.19 3.86
N LEU A 340 -25.99 -4.14 2.91
CA LEU A 340 -27.29 -4.72 2.57
C LEU A 340 -27.91 -5.49 3.75
N ILE A 341 -27.11 -6.30 4.45
CA ILE A 341 -27.56 -7.01 5.67
C ILE A 341 -28.04 -6.01 6.73
N PHE A 342 -27.30 -4.93 6.94
CA PHE A 342 -27.71 -3.87 7.85
C PHE A 342 -29.06 -3.26 7.44
N LEU A 343 -29.23 -2.88 6.16
CA LEU A 343 -30.48 -2.29 5.65
C LEU A 343 -31.67 -3.26 5.78
N GLU A 344 -31.49 -4.52 5.43
CA GLU A 344 -32.51 -5.57 5.57
C GLU A 344 -32.90 -5.77 7.03
N THR A 345 -31.91 -5.92 7.91
CA THR A 345 -32.15 -6.11 9.35
C THR A 345 -32.84 -4.88 9.95
N PHE A 346 -32.46 -3.68 9.53
CA PHE A 346 -33.12 -2.45 9.94
C PHE A 346 -34.61 -2.47 9.57
N LEU A 347 -34.93 -2.79 8.32
CA LEU A 347 -36.31 -2.83 7.84
C LEU A 347 -37.15 -3.88 8.60
N VAL A 348 -36.58 -5.04 8.91
CA VAL A 348 -37.27 -6.06 9.72
C VAL A 348 -37.69 -5.51 11.09
N HIS A 349 -36.86 -4.67 11.71
CA HIS A 349 -37.14 -4.13 13.05
C HIS A 349 -38.01 -2.86 13.03
N PHE A 350 -37.85 -2.00 12.02
CA PHE A 350 -38.36 -0.62 12.07
C PHE A 350 -39.38 -0.25 11.00
N LYS A 351 -39.53 -1.03 9.92
CA LYS A 351 -40.45 -0.69 8.81
C LYS A 351 -41.91 -0.56 9.26
N GLU A 352 -42.36 -1.44 10.14
CA GLU A 352 -43.74 -1.46 10.66
C GLU A 352 -43.85 -0.74 12.02
N ASN A 353 -42.80 -0.05 12.46
CA ASN A 353 -42.77 0.63 13.76
C ASN A 353 -43.58 1.93 13.69
N LYS A 354 -44.58 2.06 14.55
CA LYS A 354 -45.49 3.22 14.59
C LYS A 354 -44.89 4.49 15.20
N ASN A 355 -43.73 4.39 15.85
CA ASN A 355 -43.05 5.55 16.40
C ASN A 355 -42.49 6.41 15.27
N ILE A 356 -42.90 7.68 15.19
CA ILE A 356 -42.54 8.56 14.08
C ILE A 356 -41.03 8.75 13.90
N LEU A 357 -40.22 8.56 14.95
CA LEU A 357 -38.77 8.66 14.85
C LEU A 357 -38.12 7.58 14.00
N SER A 358 -38.71 6.38 13.90
CA SER A 358 -38.15 5.31 13.06
C SER A 358 -38.02 5.77 11.61
N PHE A 359 -38.95 6.60 11.17
CA PHE A 359 -39.03 7.08 9.81
C PHE A 359 -38.02 8.20 9.51
N THR A 360 -37.52 8.90 10.52
CA THR A 360 -36.46 9.93 10.32
C THR A 360 -35.17 9.34 9.76
N ALA A 361 -34.94 8.05 9.97
CA ALA A 361 -33.85 7.30 9.38
C ALA A 361 -33.98 7.16 7.85
N GLY A 362 -35.19 7.34 7.30
CA GLY A 362 -35.53 6.99 5.93
C GLY A 362 -34.62 7.61 4.87
N GLU A 363 -34.38 8.92 4.95
CA GLU A 363 -33.50 9.60 3.98
C GLU A 363 -32.04 9.12 4.09
N PHE A 364 -31.54 8.93 5.31
CA PHE A 364 -30.20 8.40 5.55
C PHE A 364 -30.04 6.98 5.00
N LEU A 365 -31.06 6.13 5.16
CA LEU A 365 -31.08 4.78 4.62
C LEU A 365 -31.17 4.75 3.10
N ILE A 366 -31.98 5.64 2.48
CA ILE A 366 -32.01 5.80 1.02
C ILE A 366 -30.63 6.21 0.51
N ASN A 367 -29.99 7.19 1.15
CA ASN A 367 -28.67 7.65 0.74
C ASN A 367 -27.62 6.55 0.90
N LYS A 368 -27.70 5.75 1.96
CA LYS A 368 -26.86 4.56 2.14
C LYS A 368 -27.10 3.53 1.03
N PHE A 369 -28.36 3.26 0.68
CA PHE A 369 -28.70 2.36 -0.42
C PHE A 369 -28.18 2.88 -1.77
N LYS A 370 -28.27 4.19 -2.04
CA LYS A 370 -27.66 4.79 -3.24
C LYS A 370 -26.14 4.56 -3.30
N LYS A 371 -25.44 4.74 -2.17
CA LYS A 371 -24.01 4.42 -2.08
C LYS A 371 -23.73 2.94 -2.40
N VAL A 372 -24.55 2.02 -1.89
CA VAL A 372 -24.47 0.59 -2.26
C VAL A 372 -24.61 0.40 -3.77
N ILE A 373 -25.58 1.07 -4.41
CA ILE A 373 -25.77 0.98 -5.87
C ILE A 373 -24.57 1.54 -6.64
N ASP A 374 -24.00 2.65 -6.19
CA ASP A 374 -22.80 3.25 -6.79
C ASP A 374 -21.59 2.33 -6.64
N GLU A 375 -21.40 1.71 -5.47
CA GLU A 375 -20.35 0.72 -5.21
C GLU A 375 -20.48 -0.52 -6.11
N ILE A 376 -21.69 -1.07 -6.25
CA ILE A 376 -21.94 -2.20 -7.18
C ILE A 376 -21.65 -1.77 -8.62
N SER A 377 -22.03 -0.55 -9.00
CA SER A 377 -21.80 -0.01 -10.34
C SER A 377 -20.31 0.13 -10.66
N ALA A 378 -19.50 0.55 -9.69
CA ALA A 378 -18.05 0.59 -9.81
C ALA A 378 -17.44 -0.83 -9.87
N GLN A 379 -17.96 -1.77 -9.08
CA GLN A 379 -17.49 -3.15 -9.07
C GLN A 379 -17.76 -3.89 -10.40
N ILE A 380 -18.86 -3.53 -11.09
CA ILE A 380 -19.10 -4.00 -12.46
C ILE A 380 -17.99 -3.54 -13.40
N GLU A 381 -17.61 -2.26 -13.38
CA GLU A 381 -16.53 -1.74 -14.23
C GLU A 381 -15.21 -2.44 -13.94
N SER A 382 -14.85 -2.57 -12.66
CA SER A 382 -13.64 -3.29 -12.24
C SER A 382 -13.64 -4.72 -12.78
N TYR A 383 -14.75 -5.46 -12.62
CA TYR A 383 -14.85 -6.84 -13.07
C TYR A 383 -14.56 -6.99 -14.57
N PHE A 384 -15.08 -6.08 -15.40
CA PHE A 384 -14.81 -6.12 -16.85
C PHE A 384 -13.40 -5.68 -17.20
N LEU A 385 -12.85 -4.65 -16.53
CA LEU A 385 -11.46 -4.24 -16.73
C LEU A 385 -10.48 -5.37 -16.36
N ASP A 386 -10.70 -6.04 -15.23
CA ASP A 386 -9.87 -7.17 -14.80
C ASP A 386 -9.95 -8.34 -15.81
N ALA A 387 -11.15 -8.60 -16.36
CA ALA A 387 -11.33 -9.62 -17.40
C ALA A 387 -10.62 -9.26 -18.72
N ILE A 388 -10.58 -7.97 -19.09
CA ILE A 388 -9.83 -7.48 -20.26
C ILE A 388 -8.33 -7.67 -20.03
N GLU A 389 -7.80 -7.19 -18.91
CA GLU A 389 -6.38 -7.33 -18.57
C GLU A 389 -5.94 -8.80 -18.52
N SER A 390 -6.78 -9.67 -17.94
CA SER A 390 -6.51 -11.12 -17.93
C SER A 390 -6.43 -11.72 -19.34
N GLN A 391 -7.19 -11.22 -20.32
CA GLN A 391 -7.09 -11.67 -21.71
C GLN A 391 -5.85 -11.09 -22.42
N LEU A 392 -5.46 -9.86 -22.08
CA LEU A 392 -4.31 -9.19 -22.68
C LEU A 392 -2.96 -9.71 -22.17
N ALA A 393 -2.94 -10.39 -21.02
CA ALA A 393 -1.74 -11.00 -20.44
C ALA A 393 -0.99 -11.95 -21.40
N ILE A 394 -1.67 -12.56 -22.37
CA ILE A 394 -1.04 -13.41 -23.40
C ILE A 394 -0.10 -12.60 -24.31
N TYR A 395 -0.49 -11.37 -24.67
CA TYR A 395 0.35 -10.47 -25.48
C TYR A 395 1.54 -9.98 -24.66
N ASP A 396 1.32 -9.63 -23.40
CA ASP A 396 2.38 -9.19 -22.50
C ASP A 396 3.44 -10.30 -22.33
N TYR A 397 3.00 -11.55 -22.15
CA TYR A 397 3.89 -12.72 -22.15
C TYR A 397 4.64 -12.90 -23.48
N GLY A 398 3.95 -12.78 -24.63
CA GLY A 398 4.57 -12.93 -25.95
C GLY A 398 5.62 -11.84 -26.26
N ILE A 399 5.39 -10.62 -25.77
CA ILE A 399 6.32 -9.50 -25.84
C ILE A 399 7.53 -9.78 -24.95
N GLU A 400 7.32 -10.23 -23.71
CA GLU A 400 8.39 -10.56 -22.77
C GLU A 400 9.29 -11.70 -23.28
N ASP A 401 8.70 -12.81 -23.76
CA ASP A 401 9.42 -13.95 -24.34
C ASP A 401 10.26 -13.55 -25.57
N SER A 402 9.70 -12.71 -26.44
CA SER A 402 10.41 -12.21 -27.62
C SER A 402 11.57 -11.29 -27.22
N ASN A 403 11.38 -10.43 -26.21
CA ASN A 403 12.45 -9.58 -25.65
C ASN A 403 13.56 -10.39 -24.98
N GLU A 404 13.23 -11.43 -24.22
CA GLU A 404 14.22 -12.32 -23.60
C GLU A 404 15.02 -13.08 -24.67
N THR A 405 14.34 -13.57 -25.70
CA THR A 405 14.98 -14.24 -26.84
C THR A 405 15.93 -13.31 -27.59
N MET A 406 15.54 -12.06 -27.83
CA MET A 406 16.44 -11.05 -28.42
C MET A 406 17.67 -10.81 -27.55
N LYS A 407 17.51 -10.74 -26.22
CA LYS A 407 18.62 -10.56 -25.29
C LYS A 407 19.60 -11.74 -25.33
N LYS A 408 19.08 -12.98 -25.40
CA LYS A 408 19.90 -14.20 -25.58
C LYS A 408 20.63 -14.20 -26.91
N LEU A 409 19.94 -13.90 -28.02
CA LEU A 409 20.56 -13.80 -29.34
C LEU A 409 21.70 -12.76 -29.39
N LYS A 410 21.50 -11.58 -28.78
CA LYS A 410 22.56 -10.55 -28.68
C LYS A 410 23.78 -11.06 -27.89
N SER A 411 23.56 -11.82 -26.81
CA SER A 411 24.66 -12.45 -26.06
C SER A 411 25.39 -13.52 -26.88
N ASP A 412 24.64 -14.38 -27.58
CA ASP A 412 25.21 -15.47 -28.41
C ASP A 412 26.04 -14.94 -29.58
N VAL A 413 25.67 -13.77 -30.13
CA VAL A 413 26.44 -13.07 -31.17
C VAL A 413 27.82 -12.68 -30.64
N GLU A 414 27.88 -12.03 -29.49
CA GLU A 414 29.15 -11.63 -28.88
C GLU A 414 30.02 -12.83 -28.51
N ASP A 415 29.43 -13.89 -27.94
CA ASP A 415 30.15 -15.11 -27.60
C ASP A 415 30.71 -15.82 -28.84
N THR A 416 29.93 -15.88 -29.92
CA THR A 416 30.39 -16.49 -31.18
C THR A 416 31.46 -15.66 -31.86
N ARG A 417 31.34 -14.32 -31.82
CA ARG A 417 32.37 -13.40 -32.29
C ARG A 417 33.69 -13.59 -31.55
N LEU A 418 33.63 -13.73 -30.22
CA LEU A 418 34.81 -14.03 -29.40
C LEU A 418 35.42 -15.38 -29.74
N LYS A 419 34.60 -16.43 -29.95
CA LYS A 419 35.08 -17.77 -30.34
C LYS A 419 35.76 -17.76 -31.72
N LEU A 420 35.15 -17.12 -32.72
CA LEU A 420 35.71 -17.01 -34.06
C LEU A 420 37.03 -16.22 -34.06
N LYS A 421 37.12 -15.14 -33.28
CA LYS A 421 38.36 -14.39 -33.10
C LYS A 421 39.47 -15.24 -32.47
N LYS A 422 39.16 -15.97 -31.39
CA LYS A 422 40.12 -16.91 -30.76
C LYS A 422 40.56 -18.02 -31.72
N GLY A 423 39.64 -18.55 -32.52
CA GLY A 423 39.92 -19.58 -33.54
C GLY A 423 40.83 -19.06 -34.66
N LEU A 424 40.60 -17.82 -35.10
CA LEU A 424 41.47 -17.12 -36.06
C LEU A 424 42.88 -16.96 -35.52
N ASP A 425 43.02 -16.43 -34.30
CA ASP A 425 44.32 -16.23 -33.65
C ASP A 425 45.09 -17.56 -33.53
N ALA A 426 44.42 -18.64 -33.12
CA ALA A 426 45.01 -19.97 -33.03
C ALA A 426 45.43 -20.54 -34.40
N THR A 427 44.66 -20.27 -35.45
CA THR A 427 44.96 -20.73 -36.81
C THR A 427 46.14 -19.95 -37.40
N ILE A 428 46.18 -18.64 -37.20
CA ILE A 428 47.33 -17.79 -37.57
C ILE A 428 48.59 -18.29 -36.85
N GLU A 429 48.50 -18.62 -35.57
CA GLU A 429 49.63 -19.15 -34.80
C GLU A 429 50.13 -20.48 -35.36
N LYS A 430 49.22 -21.41 -35.72
CA LYS A 430 49.60 -22.67 -36.40
C LYS A 430 50.29 -22.44 -37.74
N ILE A 431 49.76 -21.54 -38.57
CA ILE A 431 50.37 -21.18 -39.87
C ILE A 431 51.76 -20.59 -39.66
N ASN A 432 51.92 -19.71 -38.68
CA ASN A 432 53.20 -19.12 -38.30
C ASN A 432 54.20 -20.19 -37.84
N GLN A 433 53.80 -21.11 -36.96
CA GLN A 433 54.65 -22.18 -36.46
C GLN A 433 55.09 -23.13 -37.57
N HIS A 434 54.16 -23.57 -38.42
CA HIS A 434 54.44 -24.45 -39.56
C HIS A 434 55.47 -23.83 -40.52
N HIS A 435 55.23 -22.57 -40.94
CA HIS A 435 56.15 -21.88 -41.85
C HIS A 435 57.47 -21.52 -41.18
N LYS A 436 57.47 -21.19 -39.89
CA LYS A 436 58.70 -20.97 -39.12
C LYS A 436 59.56 -22.23 -39.07
N MET A 437 58.98 -23.39 -38.75
CA MET A 437 59.69 -24.68 -38.77
C MET A 437 60.25 -25.01 -40.16
N ALA A 438 59.46 -24.80 -41.22
CA ALA A 438 59.90 -25.03 -42.59
C ALA A 438 61.06 -24.10 -43.00
N ILE A 439 61.00 -22.82 -42.65
CA ILE A 439 62.07 -21.84 -42.89
C ILE A 439 63.32 -22.21 -42.10
N THR A 440 63.20 -22.54 -40.81
CA THR A 440 64.35 -22.94 -39.97
C THR A 440 65.02 -24.21 -40.51
N ASN A 441 64.26 -25.18 -41.03
CA ASN A 441 64.82 -26.37 -41.68
C ASN A 441 65.59 -26.02 -42.98
N LEU A 442 65.12 -25.05 -43.76
CA LEU A 442 65.81 -24.58 -44.96
C LEU A 442 67.06 -23.76 -44.62
N GLU A 443 67.00 -22.92 -43.58
CA GLU A 443 68.15 -22.18 -43.05
C GLU A 443 69.24 -23.13 -42.55
N TYR A 444 68.86 -24.17 -41.79
CA TYR A 444 69.77 -25.22 -41.36
C TYR A 444 70.44 -25.93 -42.54
N LYS A 445 69.67 -26.30 -43.57
CA LYS A 445 70.20 -26.88 -44.82
C LYS A 445 71.16 -25.92 -45.53
N MET A 446 70.86 -24.62 -45.56
CA MET A 446 71.70 -23.60 -46.18
C MET A 446 73.05 -23.45 -45.47
N GLU A 447 73.04 -23.48 -44.13
CA GLU A 447 74.23 -23.33 -43.30
C GLU A 447 75.15 -24.57 -43.37
N HIS A 448 74.58 -25.76 -43.54
CA HIS A 448 75.34 -27.02 -43.59
C HIS A 448 75.70 -27.52 -45.00
N LEU A 449 75.56 -26.68 -46.04
CA LEU A 449 75.95 -27.01 -47.42
C LEU A 449 77.44 -27.38 -47.57
N GLU A 450 78.31 -26.86 -46.70
CA GLU A 450 79.76 -27.12 -46.69
C GLU A 450 80.14 -28.56 -46.32
N SER A 451 79.29 -29.22 -45.53
CA SER A 451 79.55 -30.58 -45.04
C SER A 451 79.31 -31.66 -46.09
N ASN A 452 78.73 -31.31 -47.25
CA ASN A 452 78.41 -32.26 -48.30
C ASN A 452 79.57 -32.36 -49.30
N LYS A 453 80.26 -33.52 -49.33
CA LYS A 453 81.43 -33.80 -50.17
C LYS A 453 81.23 -33.48 -51.67
N LYS A 454 79.98 -33.45 -52.16
CA LYS A 454 79.64 -33.07 -53.54
C LYS A 454 79.95 -31.60 -53.86
N PHE A 455 79.84 -30.72 -52.86
CA PHE A 455 80.02 -29.27 -53.00
C PHE A 455 81.32 -28.77 -52.36
N ASP A 456 82.19 -29.69 -51.93
CA ASP A 456 83.50 -29.38 -51.38
C ASP A 456 84.55 -29.30 -52.51
N PRO A 457 85.08 -28.10 -52.83
CA PRO A 457 86.05 -27.92 -53.89
C PRO A 457 87.36 -28.69 -53.67
N ALA A 458 87.73 -28.98 -52.42
CA ALA A 458 88.93 -29.75 -52.11
C ALA A 458 88.73 -31.24 -52.42
N SER A 459 87.58 -31.80 -52.04
CA SER A 459 87.24 -33.20 -52.33
C SER A 459 87.01 -33.46 -53.83
N ALA A 460 86.39 -32.53 -54.56
CA ALA A 460 86.19 -32.67 -56.00
C ALA A 460 87.51 -32.61 -56.79
N PHE A 461 88.41 -31.70 -56.40
CA PHE A 461 89.75 -31.60 -56.98
C PHE A 461 90.56 -32.88 -56.75
N ASN A 462 90.63 -33.36 -55.51
CA ASN A 462 91.43 -34.55 -55.16
C ASN A 462 90.97 -35.80 -55.91
N ASN A 463 89.65 -36.05 -55.98
CA ASN A 463 89.14 -37.21 -56.70
C ASN A 463 89.50 -37.16 -58.19
N SER A 464 89.35 -36.00 -58.83
CA SER A 464 89.70 -35.82 -60.25
C SER A 464 91.20 -36.00 -60.51
N MET A 465 92.04 -35.54 -59.59
CA MET A 465 93.51 -35.64 -59.69
C MET A 465 94.01 -37.10 -59.56
N VAL A 466 93.39 -37.90 -58.68
CA VAL A 466 93.69 -39.33 -58.55
C VAL A 466 93.40 -40.08 -59.86
N PHE A 467 92.23 -39.85 -60.46
CA PHE A 467 91.88 -40.46 -61.75
C PHE A 467 92.84 -40.02 -62.87
N ASN A 468 93.18 -38.73 -62.92
CA ASN A 468 94.14 -38.21 -63.89
C ASN A 468 95.51 -38.91 -63.79
N SER A 469 96.01 -39.11 -62.56
CA SER A 469 97.29 -39.78 -62.33
C SER A 469 97.28 -41.24 -62.82
N VAL A 470 96.21 -41.97 -62.56
CA VAL A 470 96.06 -43.37 -63.01
C VAL A 470 95.97 -43.46 -64.53
N ILE A 471 95.19 -42.59 -65.17
CA ILE A 471 95.02 -42.58 -66.63
C ILE A 471 96.32 -42.19 -67.32
N SER A 472 97.02 -41.17 -66.81
CA SER A 472 98.31 -40.74 -67.35
C SER A 472 99.35 -41.87 -67.29
N LEU A 473 99.39 -42.65 -66.20
CA LEU A 473 100.27 -43.82 -66.06
C LEU A 473 99.93 -44.92 -67.08
N LEU A 474 98.64 -45.18 -67.31
CA LEU A 474 98.20 -46.15 -68.32
C LEU A 474 98.62 -45.71 -69.73
N VAL A 475 98.39 -44.44 -70.07
CA VAL A 475 98.78 -43.88 -71.38
C VAL A 475 100.29 -43.86 -71.54
N PHE A 476 101.04 -43.64 -70.46
CA PHE A 476 102.49 -43.75 -70.44
C PHE A 476 102.95 -45.17 -70.82
N ILE A 477 102.37 -46.20 -70.20
CA ILE A 477 102.71 -47.60 -70.48
C ILE A 477 102.35 -47.95 -71.93
N ILE A 478 101.10 -47.69 -72.33
CA ILE A 478 100.59 -48.04 -73.67
C ILE A 478 101.36 -47.28 -74.76
N GLY A 479 101.49 -45.96 -74.62
CA GLY A 479 102.20 -45.12 -75.59
C GLY A 479 103.69 -45.46 -75.68
N GLY A 480 104.30 -45.88 -74.56
CA GLY A 480 105.68 -46.33 -74.55
C GLY A 480 105.88 -47.62 -75.35
N PHE A 481 105.07 -48.65 -75.09
CA PHE A 481 105.18 -49.92 -75.82
C PHE A 481 104.90 -49.77 -77.32
N ILE A 482 103.91 -48.94 -77.70
CA ILE A 482 103.60 -48.67 -79.10
C ILE A 482 104.78 -47.99 -79.81
N GLY A 483 105.42 -47.00 -79.18
CA GLY A 483 106.56 -46.29 -79.78
C GLY A 483 107.82 -47.13 -79.95
N GLY A 484 108.12 -48.07 -79.05
CA GLY A 484 109.33 -48.89 -79.13
C GLY A 484 109.23 -50.10 -80.06
N PHE A 485 108.05 -50.68 -80.24
CA PHE A 485 107.86 -51.91 -81.03
C PHE A 485 107.50 -51.66 -82.51
N LEU A 486 106.90 -50.52 -82.85
CA LEU A 486 106.47 -50.26 -84.24
C LEU A 486 107.62 -49.77 -85.15
N ASP A 487 108.63 -49.10 -84.60
CA ASP A 487 109.76 -48.57 -85.39
C ASP A 487 110.88 -49.61 -85.63
N THR A 488 110.79 -50.82 -85.05
CA THR A 488 111.88 -51.83 -85.06
C THR A 488 111.77 -52.90 -86.16
N VAL A 489 110.79 -52.84 -87.05
CA VAL A 489 110.43 -53.98 -87.93
C VAL A 489 111.38 -54.22 -89.12
N ASN A 490 112.34 -53.34 -89.44
CA ASN A 490 113.13 -53.50 -90.68
C ASN A 490 114.67 -53.50 -90.60
N GLU A 491 115.34 -53.32 -89.46
CA GLU A 491 116.82 -53.43 -89.37
C GLU A 491 117.27 -53.95 -87.98
N SER A 492 118.42 -54.65 -87.91
CA SER A 492 118.93 -55.26 -86.68
C SER A 492 119.48 -54.23 -85.69
N PHE A 493 118.61 -53.71 -84.80
CA PHE A 493 118.97 -52.81 -83.70
C PHE A 493 119.26 -53.54 -82.38
N SER A 494 120.09 -52.92 -81.52
CA SER A 494 120.42 -53.46 -80.19
C SER A 494 119.35 -53.12 -79.13
N VAL A 495 119.13 -54.02 -78.15
CA VAL A 495 118.04 -53.94 -77.14
C VAL A 495 118.00 -52.63 -76.34
N SER A 496 119.15 -51.94 -76.19
CA SER A 496 119.23 -50.68 -75.45
C SER A 496 118.51 -49.51 -76.15
N GLU A 497 118.49 -49.47 -77.47
CA GLU A 497 117.84 -48.36 -78.22
C GLU A 497 116.32 -48.49 -78.19
N ILE A 498 115.83 -49.73 -78.23
CA ILE A 498 114.39 -50.05 -78.16
C ILE A 498 113.80 -49.55 -76.84
N PHE A 499 114.48 -49.81 -75.71
CA PHE A 499 114.00 -49.40 -74.39
C PHE A 499 113.96 -47.87 -74.21
N SER A 500 114.97 -47.15 -74.72
CA SER A 500 115.00 -45.69 -74.65
C SER A 500 113.87 -45.05 -75.46
N MET A 501 113.59 -45.57 -76.67
CA MET A 501 112.46 -45.10 -77.48
C MET A 501 111.12 -45.35 -76.79
N THR A 502 110.94 -46.52 -76.16
CA THR A 502 109.75 -46.85 -75.38
C THR A 502 109.53 -45.83 -74.25
N VAL A 503 110.56 -45.53 -73.45
CA VAL A 503 110.40 -44.61 -72.31
C VAL A 503 110.10 -43.19 -72.77
N ILE A 504 110.77 -42.67 -73.81
CA ILE A 504 110.56 -41.30 -74.30
C ILE A 504 109.15 -41.13 -74.90
N ALA A 505 108.69 -42.11 -75.69
CA ALA A 505 107.32 -42.11 -76.23
C ALA A 505 106.27 -42.17 -75.10
N GLY A 506 106.52 -43.00 -74.09
CA GLY A 506 105.68 -43.08 -72.89
C GLY A 506 105.62 -41.76 -72.13
N ILE A 507 106.76 -41.10 -71.87
CA ILE A 507 106.82 -39.80 -71.17
C ILE A 507 106.02 -38.74 -71.94
N LYS A 508 106.17 -38.67 -73.27
CA LYS A 508 105.52 -37.64 -74.07
C LYS A 508 104.00 -37.74 -74.01
N TRP A 509 103.45 -38.94 -74.20
CA TRP A 509 102.01 -39.15 -74.19
C TRP A 509 101.44 -39.18 -72.76
N GLY A 510 102.13 -39.79 -71.80
CA GLY A 510 101.75 -39.77 -70.39
C GLY A 510 101.74 -38.35 -69.81
N GLY A 511 102.78 -37.55 -70.09
CA GLY A 511 102.92 -36.17 -69.60
C GLY A 511 101.86 -35.21 -70.16
N ILE A 512 101.54 -35.29 -71.45
CA ILE A 512 100.46 -34.49 -72.06
C ILE A 512 99.11 -34.83 -71.40
N THR A 513 98.84 -36.11 -71.19
CA THR A 513 97.59 -36.57 -70.56
C THR A 513 97.46 -36.06 -69.13
N PHE A 514 98.57 -36.06 -68.37
CA PHE A 514 98.59 -35.55 -67.00
C PHE A 514 98.27 -34.05 -66.92
N LEU A 515 98.88 -33.24 -67.79
CA LEU A 515 98.61 -31.79 -67.83
C LEU A 515 97.15 -31.49 -68.20
N LEU A 516 96.60 -32.24 -69.15
CA LEU A 516 95.21 -32.08 -69.56
C LEU A 516 94.25 -32.40 -68.41
N GLY A 517 94.48 -33.49 -67.69
CA GLY A 517 93.62 -33.85 -66.56
C GLY A 517 93.81 -32.98 -65.31
N LEU A 518 94.94 -32.29 -65.15
CA LEU A 518 95.14 -31.30 -64.07
C LEU A 518 94.24 -30.07 -64.31
N LEU A 519 94.12 -29.64 -65.57
CA LEU A 519 93.23 -28.55 -65.98
C LEU A 519 91.75 -28.93 -65.76
N ILE A 520 91.37 -30.17 -66.10
CA ILE A 520 90.02 -30.71 -65.85
C ILE A 520 89.70 -30.76 -64.35
N SER A 521 90.68 -31.14 -63.51
CA SER A 521 90.52 -31.17 -62.05
C SER A 521 90.24 -29.78 -61.46
N PHE A 522 90.90 -28.74 -61.99
CA PHE A 522 90.67 -27.35 -61.57
C PHE A 522 89.28 -26.84 -61.98
N VAL A 523 88.82 -27.17 -63.18
CA VAL A 523 87.46 -26.83 -63.66
C VAL A 523 86.39 -27.56 -62.83
N SER A 524 86.64 -28.81 -62.43
CA SER A 524 85.74 -29.56 -61.55
C SER A 524 85.60 -28.90 -60.17
N SER A 525 86.69 -28.38 -59.59
CA SER A 525 86.67 -27.65 -58.32
C SER A 525 85.90 -26.31 -58.43
N ALA A 526 86.13 -25.55 -59.51
CA ALA A 526 85.37 -24.32 -59.76
C ALA A 526 83.87 -24.58 -59.99
N SER A 527 83.52 -25.68 -60.66
CA SER A 527 82.12 -26.11 -60.84
C SER A 527 81.45 -26.43 -59.52
N ALA A 528 82.14 -27.05 -58.55
CA ALA A 528 81.59 -27.34 -57.23
C ALA A 528 81.26 -26.06 -56.43
N ILE A 529 82.10 -25.02 -56.52
CA ILE A 529 81.83 -23.71 -55.90
C ILE A 529 80.61 -23.04 -56.55
N TRP A 530 80.50 -23.13 -57.87
CA TRP A 530 79.39 -22.52 -58.60
C TRP A 530 78.06 -23.24 -58.35
N GLU A 531 78.06 -24.57 -58.35
CA GLU A 531 76.89 -25.38 -57.93
C GLU A 531 76.46 -25.04 -56.50
N ARG A 532 77.42 -24.85 -55.59
CA ARG A 532 77.14 -24.43 -54.21
C ARG A 532 76.47 -23.06 -54.12
N ALA A 533 76.96 -22.08 -54.87
CA ALA A 533 76.37 -20.75 -54.90
C ALA A 533 74.94 -20.77 -55.49
N ASN A 534 74.72 -21.59 -56.51
CA ASN A 534 73.41 -21.75 -57.15
C ASN A 534 72.39 -22.43 -56.22
N GLU A 535 72.81 -23.47 -55.47
CA GLU A 535 71.95 -24.13 -54.49
C GLU A 535 71.61 -23.21 -53.31
N LYS A 536 72.56 -22.36 -52.87
CA LYS A 536 72.31 -21.32 -51.85
C LYS A 536 71.26 -20.29 -52.32
N LEU A 537 71.37 -19.83 -53.57
CA LEU A 537 70.38 -18.92 -54.16
C LEU A 537 69.00 -19.55 -54.32
N LYS A 538 68.94 -20.85 -54.63
CA LYS A 538 67.69 -21.62 -54.72
C LYS A 538 67.01 -21.73 -53.36
N ILE A 539 67.73 -22.13 -52.31
CA ILE A 539 67.19 -22.19 -50.94
C ILE A 539 66.70 -20.79 -50.48
N GLN A 540 67.42 -19.72 -50.82
CA GLN A 540 67.00 -18.35 -50.47
C GLN A 540 65.72 -17.91 -51.21
N ARG A 541 65.53 -18.33 -52.47
CA ARG A 541 64.26 -18.14 -53.20
C ARG A 541 63.12 -18.93 -52.55
N ASP A 542 63.38 -20.16 -52.12
CA ASP A 542 62.38 -21.01 -51.45
C ASP A 542 61.95 -20.42 -50.09
N ILE A 543 62.89 -19.86 -49.31
CA ILE A 543 62.58 -19.13 -48.06
C ILE A 543 61.70 -17.91 -48.34
N ASN A 544 62.02 -17.10 -49.36
CA ASN A 544 61.21 -15.93 -49.72
C ASN A 544 59.82 -16.32 -50.25
N TYR A 545 59.74 -17.42 -51.01
CA TYR A 545 58.46 -18.00 -51.44
C TYR A 545 57.61 -18.41 -50.24
N LEU A 546 58.18 -19.12 -49.27
CA LEU A 546 57.46 -19.53 -48.04
C LEU A 546 57.01 -18.34 -47.18
N LYS A 547 57.82 -17.27 -47.08
CA LYS A 547 57.40 -16.03 -46.39
C LYS A 547 56.21 -15.37 -47.08
N ASN A 548 56.25 -15.25 -48.41
CA ASN A 548 55.14 -14.69 -49.19
C ASN A 548 53.90 -15.59 -49.16
N HIS A 549 54.07 -16.91 -49.17
CA HIS A 549 52.98 -17.88 -49.07
C HIS A 549 52.29 -17.77 -47.70
N ARG A 550 53.05 -17.72 -46.61
CA ARG A 550 52.55 -17.50 -45.24
C ARG A 550 51.69 -16.24 -45.16
N GLU A 551 52.18 -15.12 -45.71
CA GLU A 551 51.47 -13.83 -45.68
C GLU A 551 50.12 -13.92 -46.42
N LYS A 552 50.11 -14.57 -47.60
CA LYS A 552 48.90 -14.81 -48.39
C LYS A 552 47.92 -15.75 -47.69
N GLU A 553 48.40 -16.80 -47.06
CA GLU A 553 47.59 -17.77 -46.33
C GLU A 553 46.95 -17.14 -45.09
N ILE A 554 47.70 -16.32 -44.33
CA ILE A 554 47.15 -15.51 -43.23
C ILE A 554 46.08 -14.54 -43.74
N GLN A 555 46.31 -13.85 -44.87
CA GLN A 555 45.30 -12.96 -45.46
C GLN A 555 44.05 -13.71 -45.92
N HIS A 556 44.23 -14.89 -46.53
CA HIS A 556 43.11 -15.74 -46.96
C HIS A 556 42.23 -16.12 -45.77
N VAL A 557 42.82 -16.68 -44.71
CA VAL A 557 42.12 -17.11 -43.49
C VAL A 557 41.45 -15.93 -42.77
N LYS A 558 42.10 -14.76 -42.72
CA LYS A 558 41.48 -13.54 -42.21
C LYS A 558 40.24 -13.15 -43.01
N SER A 559 40.33 -13.14 -44.35
CA SER A 559 39.20 -12.77 -45.21
C SER A 559 38.04 -13.76 -45.12
N GLU A 560 38.34 -15.06 -44.99
CA GLU A 560 37.36 -16.12 -44.86
C GLU A 560 36.63 -16.05 -43.52
N THR A 561 37.38 -15.81 -42.43
CA THR A 561 36.80 -15.60 -41.10
C THR A 561 35.95 -14.33 -41.07
N GLU A 562 36.40 -13.24 -41.69
CA GLU A 562 35.63 -11.98 -41.76
C GLU A 562 34.33 -12.15 -42.55
N LYS A 563 34.37 -12.89 -43.68
CA LYS A 563 33.15 -13.26 -44.42
C LYS A 563 32.21 -14.13 -43.58
N SER A 564 32.75 -15.09 -42.83
CA SER A 564 31.98 -15.94 -41.93
C SER A 564 31.32 -15.14 -40.80
N VAL A 565 32.05 -14.22 -40.17
CA VAL A 565 31.53 -13.28 -39.15
C VAL A 565 30.43 -12.40 -39.74
N LYS A 566 30.65 -11.77 -40.90
CA LYS A 566 29.63 -10.93 -41.56
C LYS A 566 28.38 -11.71 -41.95
N SER A 567 28.53 -12.95 -42.45
CA SER A 567 27.40 -13.82 -42.76
C SER A 567 26.64 -14.23 -41.50
N PHE A 568 27.34 -14.46 -40.39
CA PHE A 568 26.76 -14.81 -39.11
C PHE A 568 26.01 -13.61 -38.51
N GLU A 569 26.65 -12.44 -38.41
CA GLU A 569 26.04 -11.18 -37.93
C GLU A 569 24.77 -10.87 -38.71
N LYS A 570 24.81 -10.93 -40.04
CA LYS A 570 23.63 -10.69 -40.89
C LYS A 570 22.47 -11.66 -40.60
N ASN A 571 22.75 -12.94 -40.35
CA ASN A 571 21.70 -13.91 -40.02
C ASN A 571 21.06 -13.62 -38.65
N PHE A 572 21.84 -13.15 -37.68
CA PHE A 572 21.33 -12.77 -36.36
C PHE A 572 20.59 -11.43 -36.39
N GLU A 573 21.09 -10.44 -37.13
CA GLU A 573 20.40 -9.17 -37.38
C GLU A 573 19.01 -9.41 -37.97
N ASN A 574 18.92 -10.25 -39.02
CA ASN A 574 17.63 -10.60 -39.61
C ASN A 574 16.67 -11.26 -38.60
N ARG A 575 17.19 -12.08 -37.68
CA ARG A 575 16.39 -12.73 -36.62
C ARG A 575 15.95 -11.74 -35.55
N ILE A 576 16.83 -10.83 -35.15
CA ILE A 576 16.49 -9.75 -34.20
C ILE A 576 15.46 -8.82 -34.82
N GLU A 577 15.63 -8.40 -36.07
CA GLU A 577 14.67 -7.56 -36.80
C GLU A 577 13.31 -8.25 -36.93
N ALA A 578 13.29 -9.57 -37.18
CA ALA A 578 12.05 -10.35 -37.19
C ALA A 578 11.36 -10.39 -35.81
N LEU A 579 12.13 -10.51 -34.71
CA LEU A 579 11.59 -10.44 -33.35
C LEU A 579 11.13 -9.03 -32.98
N GLU A 580 11.82 -7.98 -33.40
CA GLU A 580 11.41 -6.58 -33.22
C GLU A 580 10.09 -6.30 -33.94
N LYS A 581 9.96 -6.75 -35.20
CA LYS A 581 8.69 -6.68 -35.95
C LYS A 581 7.57 -7.46 -35.27
N LYS A 582 7.87 -8.64 -34.70
CA LYS A 582 6.90 -9.44 -33.94
C LYS A 582 6.47 -8.73 -32.65
N VAL A 583 7.40 -8.10 -31.92
CA VAL A 583 7.07 -7.32 -30.72
C VAL A 583 6.18 -6.13 -31.08
N GLU A 584 6.49 -5.43 -32.17
CA GLU A 584 5.67 -4.30 -32.60
C GLU A 584 4.28 -4.74 -33.07
N SER A 585 4.18 -5.83 -33.84
CA SER A 585 2.88 -6.38 -34.24
C SER A 585 2.06 -6.84 -33.03
N LEU A 586 2.69 -7.47 -32.02
CA LEU A 586 2.01 -7.87 -30.79
C LEU A 586 1.51 -6.67 -29.98
N LYS A 587 2.22 -5.53 -29.98
CA LYS A 587 1.75 -4.30 -29.33
C LYS A 587 0.57 -3.69 -30.07
N GLU A 588 0.63 -3.63 -31.41
CA GLU A 588 -0.48 -3.16 -32.24
C GLU A 588 -1.71 -4.04 -32.02
N GLU A 589 -1.57 -5.36 -32.13
CA GLU A 589 -2.64 -6.33 -31.87
C GLU A 589 -3.19 -6.23 -30.44
N ARG A 590 -2.34 -5.98 -29.44
CA ARG A 590 -2.77 -5.76 -28.04
C ARG A 590 -3.65 -4.51 -27.92
N VAL A 591 -3.27 -3.41 -28.59
CA VAL A 591 -4.05 -2.16 -28.56
C VAL A 591 -5.37 -2.32 -29.28
N ASP A 592 -5.37 -2.95 -30.46
CA ASP A 592 -6.59 -3.23 -31.21
C ASP A 592 -7.52 -4.14 -30.43
N ARG A 593 -6.98 -5.23 -29.86
CA ARG A 593 -7.74 -6.16 -29.03
C ARG A 593 -8.27 -5.50 -27.76
N PHE A 594 -7.50 -4.61 -27.12
CA PHE A 594 -7.98 -3.83 -25.99
C PHE A 594 -9.18 -2.95 -26.38
N ASN A 595 -9.10 -2.26 -27.52
CA ASN A 595 -10.20 -1.40 -27.99
C ASN A 595 -11.45 -2.23 -28.33
N ASP A 596 -11.29 -3.38 -28.98
CA ASP A 596 -12.40 -4.30 -29.27
C ASP A 596 -13.08 -4.80 -27.99
N LEU A 597 -12.28 -5.34 -27.06
CA LEU A 597 -12.79 -5.85 -25.78
C LEU A 597 -13.40 -4.74 -24.93
N LYS A 598 -12.84 -3.53 -24.97
CA LYS A 598 -13.39 -2.36 -24.28
C LYS A 598 -14.74 -1.95 -24.84
N ASN A 599 -14.90 -1.97 -26.17
CA ASN A 599 -16.19 -1.67 -26.80
C ASN A 599 -17.24 -2.74 -26.46
N GLU A 600 -16.88 -4.02 -26.51
CA GLU A 600 -17.77 -5.12 -26.10
C GLU A 600 -18.16 -5.03 -24.62
N ALA A 601 -17.18 -4.78 -23.75
CA ALA A 601 -17.41 -4.60 -22.32
C ALA A 601 -18.29 -3.38 -22.03
N ARG A 602 -18.11 -2.27 -22.76
CA ARG A 602 -18.91 -1.05 -22.58
C ARG A 602 -20.40 -1.31 -22.76
N ASP A 603 -20.79 -2.04 -23.81
CA ASP A 603 -22.19 -2.40 -24.03
C ASP A 603 -22.75 -3.26 -22.88
N GLN A 604 -21.94 -4.18 -22.34
CA GLN A 604 -22.37 -5.02 -21.21
C GLN A 604 -22.45 -4.22 -19.90
N ILE A 605 -21.47 -3.35 -19.64
CA ILE A 605 -21.44 -2.45 -18.48
C ILE A 605 -22.66 -1.54 -18.52
N ASP A 606 -22.94 -0.88 -19.64
CA ASP A 606 -24.06 0.06 -19.80
C ASP A 606 -25.40 -0.67 -19.62
N ARG A 607 -25.55 -1.89 -20.16
CA ARG A 607 -26.73 -2.74 -19.92
C ARG A 607 -26.90 -3.07 -18.43
N LEU A 608 -25.83 -3.48 -17.75
CA LEU A 608 -25.89 -3.83 -16.33
C LEU A 608 -26.18 -2.60 -15.47
N LYS A 609 -25.48 -1.48 -15.68
CA LYS A 609 -25.71 -0.20 -14.97
C LYS A 609 -27.12 0.33 -15.19
N THR A 610 -27.66 0.20 -16.41
CA THR A 610 -29.06 0.54 -16.69
C THR A 610 -29.99 -0.34 -15.86
N ARG A 611 -29.76 -1.67 -15.83
CA ARG A 611 -30.55 -2.59 -14.99
C ARG A 611 -30.48 -2.21 -13.51
N ILE A 612 -29.30 -1.88 -12.98
CA ILE A 612 -29.18 -1.46 -11.57
C ILE A 612 -29.97 -0.18 -11.31
N THR A 613 -29.88 0.81 -12.21
CA THR A 613 -30.61 2.08 -12.05
C THR A 613 -32.12 1.89 -12.05
N THR A 614 -32.66 0.86 -12.74
CA THR A 614 -34.11 0.58 -12.70
C THR A 614 -34.63 0.17 -11.32
N VAL A 615 -33.74 -0.22 -10.38
CA VAL A 615 -34.10 -0.50 -8.98
C VAL A 615 -34.80 0.69 -8.31
N PHE A 616 -34.49 1.93 -8.73
CA PHE A 616 -35.13 3.13 -8.19
C PHE A 616 -36.50 3.45 -8.82
N GLN A 617 -36.80 2.86 -9.98
CA GLN A 617 -38.00 3.15 -10.79
C GLN A 617 -39.12 2.12 -10.61
N MET A 618 -38.76 0.89 -10.23
CA MET A 618 -39.69 -0.20 -9.91
C MET A 618 -40.23 -0.07 -8.51
#